data_AF-A0A970UAR9-F1
#
_entry.id   AF-A0A970UAR9-F1
#
_cell.length_a   1.000
_cell.length_b   1.000
_cell.length_c   1.000
_cell.angle_alpha   90.00
_cell.angle_beta   90.00
_cell.angle_gamma   90.00
#
_symmetry.space_group_name_H-M   'P 1'
#
loop_
_entity.id
_entity.type
_entity.pdbx_description
1 polymer ?
#
loop_
_entity_poly.entity_id
_entity_poly.type
_entity_poly.pdbx_seq_one_letter_code
_entity_poly.pdbx_strand_id
1 'polypeptide(L)'
;MKKLFTFLTLMLTFSFATIAQYADNFDSYNSGEKLVQQALAAGFDHWTCWTGNSGAGGAEDPMVTADQALSAPNAIVCSGTNDFVALFGDQTQGKHIVSLD
;
A
#
# COMPACT_ATOMS: atom_id res chain seq x y z
N MET A 1 -17.74 43.79 -14.23
CA MET A 1 -16.39 43.35 -13.77
C MET A 1 -16.44 42.50 -12.50
N LYS A 2 -17.12 42.91 -11.42
CA LYS A 2 -17.22 42.13 -10.17
C LYS A 2 -17.81 40.71 -10.36
N LYS A 3 -18.87 40.59 -11.16
CA LYS A 3 -19.51 39.29 -11.49
C LYS A 3 -18.63 38.36 -12.34
N LEU A 4 -17.69 38.92 -13.11
CA LEU A 4 -16.72 38.15 -13.90
C LEU A 4 -15.62 37.57 -13.01
N PHE A 5 -15.18 38.35 -12.02
CA PHE A 5 -14.27 37.86 -10.98
C PHE A 5 -14.90 36.75 -10.14
N THR A 6 -16.17 36.91 -9.72
CA THR A 6 -16.88 35.87 -8.95
C THR A 6 -17.04 34.55 -9.72
N PHE A 7 -17.29 34.62 -11.03
CA PHE A 7 -17.41 33.43 -11.88
C PHE A 7 -16.06 32.72 -12.08
N LEU A 8 -14.98 33.48 -12.20
CA LEU A 8 -13.62 32.95 -12.34
C LEU A 8 -13.11 32.30 -11.04
N THR A 9 -13.45 32.85 -9.87
CA THR A 9 -13.11 32.25 -8.57
C THR A 9 -13.86 30.95 -8.31
N LEU A 10 -15.11 30.81 -8.77
CA LEU A 10 -15.91 29.59 -8.62
C LEU A 10 -15.41 28.43 -9.52
N MET A 11 -14.80 28.74 -10.67
CA MET A 11 -14.16 27.73 -11.52
C MET A 11 -12.78 27.29 -10.99
N LEU A 12 -12.12 28.09 -10.15
CA LEU A 12 -10.81 27.77 -9.57
C LEU A 12 -10.89 26.77 -8.40
N THR A 13 -12.08 26.52 -7.85
CA THR A 13 -12.31 25.60 -6.73
C THR A 13 -12.82 24.23 -7.18
N PHE A 14 -12.64 23.87 -8.46
CA PHE A 14 -12.91 22.49 -8.90
C PHE A 14 -11.84 21.58 -8.30
N SER A 15 -12.10 21.10 -7.08
CA SER A 15 -11.24 20.16 -6.38
C SER A 15 -11.12 18.90 -7.23
N PHE A 16 -9.91 18.57 -7.67
CA PHE A 16 -9.64 17.25 -8.21
C PHE A 16 -9.97 16.23 -7.12
N ALA A 17 -10.90 15.32 -7.41
CA ALA A 17 -11.08 14.15 -6.56
C ALA A 17 -9.78 13.35 -6.63
N THR A 18 -9.00 13.37 -5.54
CA THR A 18 -7.81 12.54 -5.42
C THR A 18 -8.26 11.08 -5.33
N ILE A 19 -7.87 10.27 -6.33
CA ILE A 19 -8.02 8.82 -6.26
C ILE A 19 -6.91 8.33 -5.33
N ALA A 20 -7.28 7.63 -4.25
CA ALA A 20 -6.30 6.92 -3.45
C ALA A 20 -5.78 5.74 -4.26
N GLN A 21 -4.49 5.76 -4.59
CA GLN A 21 -3.80 4.66 -5.23
C GLN A 21 -2.90 3.98 -4.21
N TYR A 22 -3.17 2.70 -3.96
CA TYR A 22 -2.32 1.83 -3.17
C TYR A 22 -1.55 0.96 -4.15
N ALA A 23 -0.24 1.16 -4.19
CA ALA A 23 0.64 0.42 -5.06
C ALA A 23 1.92 0.08 -4.31
N ASP A 24 2.35 -1.17 -4.45
CA ASP A 24 3.59 -1.67 -3.91
C ASP A 24 4.07 -2.76 -4.86
N ASN A 25 5.33 -2.65 -5.28
CA ASN A 25 6.01 -3.63 -6.13
C ASN A 25 7.05 -4.44 -5.36
N PHE A 26 7.10 -4.28 -4.03
CA PHE A 26 7.94 -5.00 -3.09
C PHE A 26 9.46 -4.79 -3.24
N ASP A 27 9.89 -3.94 -4.18
CA ASP A 27 11.29 -3.71 -4.50
C ASP A 27 12.05 -2.88 -3.45
N SER A 28 11.30 -2.17 -2.58
CA SER A 28 11.89 -1.46 -1.44
C SER A 28 12.29 -2.39 -0.28
N TYR A 29 11.88 -3.66 -0.32
CA TYR A 29 12.19 -4.64 0.71
C TYR A 29 13.39 -5.50 0.32
N ASN A 30 14.02 -6.13 1.30
CA ASN A 30 15.13 -7.06 1.08
C ASN A 30 14.60 -8.48 0.91
N SER A 31 15.00 -9.15 -0.18
CA SER A 31 14.76 -10.58 -0.36
C SER A 31 15.43 -11.40 0.76
N GLY A 32 14.74 -12.43 1.24
CA GLY A 32 15.17 -13.27 2.36
C GLY A 32 14.79 -12.72 3.74
N GLU A 33 14.11 -11.57 3.79
CA GLU A 33 13.56 -10.99 5.01
C GLU A 33 12.02 -10.95 4.99
N LYS A 34 11.43 -10.79 6.17
CA LYS A 34 9.98 -10.81 6.41
C LYS A 34 9.32 -9.50 6.01
N LEU A 35 8.19 -9.54 5.28
CA LEU A 35 7.55 -8.35 4.69
C LEU A 35 7.09 -7.36 5.76
N VAL A 36 6.20 -7.78 6.65
CA VAL A 36 5.52 -6.89 7.61
C VAL A 36 6.53 -6.33 8.61
N GLN A 37 7.49 -7.15 9.06
CA GLN A 37 8.58 -6.70 9.91
C GLN A 37 9.38 -5.55 9.27
N GLN A 38 9.77 -5.72 8.01
CA GLN A 38 10.54 -4.70 7.28
C GLN A 38 9.71 -3.44 7.04
N ALA A 39 8.44 -3.59 6.66
CA ALA A 39 7.53 -2.47 6.45
C ALA A 39 7.44 -1.60 7.70
N LEU A 40 7.16 -2.21 8.86
CA LEU A 40 7.08 -1.49 10.13
C LEU A 40 8.41 -0.82 10.51
N ALA A 41 9.55 -1.50 10.27
CA ALA A 41 10.87 -0.94 10.53
C ALA A 41 11.20 0.27 9.63
N ALA A 42 10.69 0.29 8.40
CA ALA A 42 10.81 1.39 7.45
C ALA A 42 9.78 2.52 7.70
N GLY A 43 8.87 2.36 8.68
CA GLY A 43 7.82 3.33 8.98
C GLY A 43 6.60 3.23 8.05
N PHE A 44 6.47 2.13 7.30
CA PHE A 44 5.28 1.81 6.52
C PHE A 44 4.27 1.08 7.41
N ASP A 45 3.05 1.59 7.49
CA ASP A 45 1.96 1.06 8.32
C ASP A 45 0.83 0.44 7.50
N HIS A 46 0.98 0.34 6.18
CA HIS A 46 -0.02 -0.22 5.28
C HIS A 46 0.03 -1.75 5.14
N TRP A 47 1.01 -2.42 5.78
CA TRP A 47 1.12 -3.88 5.80
C TRP A 47 0.95 -4.43 7.22
N THR A 48 0.18 -5.51 7.35
CA THR A 48 0.02 -6.27 8.59
C THR A 48 -0.18 -7.76 8.29
N CYS A 49 -0.25 -8.60 9.32
CA CYS A 49 -0.69 -10.00 9.18
C CYS A 49 -2.18 -10.14 9.55
N TRP A 50 -2.79 -11.29 9.32
CA TRP A 50 -4.18 -11.57 9.71
C TRP A 50 -4.40 -11.42 11.22
N THR A 51 -3.41 -11.81 12.04
CA THR A 51 -3.40 -11.57 13.48
C THR A 51 -3.00 -10.14 13.87
N GLY A 52 -2.74 -9.28 12.90
CA GLY A 52 -2.25 -7.92 13.08
C GLY A 52 -0.73 -7.87 13.24
N ASN A 53 -0.22 -6.76 13.80
CA ASN A 53 1.22 -6.53 13.95
C ASN A 53 1.91 -7.52 14.91
N SER A 54 1.17 -8.34 15.66
CA SER A 54 1.73 -9.44 16.45
C SER A 54 2.26 -10.60 15.59
N GLY A 55 1.80 -10.72 14.33
CA GLY A 55 2.30 -11.71 13.38
C GLY A 55 3.62 -11.30 12.70
N ALA A 56 3.98 -10.01 12.77
CA ALA A 56 5.15 -9.45 12.11
C ALA A 56 6.46 -10.12 12.57
N GLY A 57 7.31 -10.48 11.62
CA GLY A 57 8.58 -11.20 11.85
C GLY A 57 8.42 -12.69 12.20
N GLY A 58 7.20 -13.13 12.48
CA GLY A 58 6.89 -14.49 12.88
C GLY A 58 6.74 -15.48 11.71
N ALA A 59 6.16 -16.63 12.02
CA ALA A 59 5.82 -17.64 11.02
C ALA A 59 4.72 -17.18 10.06
N GLU A 60 3.83 -16.30 10.53
CA GLU A 60 2.72 -15.74 9.75
C GLU A 60 3.17 -14.68 8.75
N ASP A 61 4.21 -13.91 9.05
CA ASP A 61 4.75 -12.91 8.13
C ASP A 61 5.40 -13.58 6.90
N PRO A 62 5.02 -13.25 5.66
CA PRO A 62 5.57 -13.90 4.47
C PRO A 62 6.98 -13.43 4.19
N MET A 63 7.66 -14.19 3.33
CA MET A 63 9.02 -13.89 2.92
C MET A 63 9.01 -13.06 1.65
N VAL A 64 9.86 -12.02 1.61
CA VAL A 64 10.22 -11.34 0.37
C VAL A 64 11.20 -12.23 -0.39
N THR A 65 11.00 -12.41 -1.68
CA THR A 65 11.86 -13.24 -2.54
C THR A 65 12.17 -12.54 -3.85
N ALA A 66 13.35 -12.77 -4.40
CA ALA A 66 13.68 -12.40 -5.77
C ALA A 66 13.16 -13.42 -6.81
N ASP A 67 12.67 -14.58 -6.36
CA ASP A 67 12.14 -15.61 -7.23
C ASP A 67 10.72 -15.28 -7.70
N GLN A 68 10.42 -15.61 -8.96
CA GLN A 68 9.07 -15.46 -9.54
C GLN A 68 8.54 -14.01 -9.50
N ALA A 69 9.44 -13.02 -9.45
CA ALA A 69 9.06 -11.61 -9.47
C ALA A 69 8.50 -11.18 -10.83
N LEU A 70 7.29 -10.60 -10.83
CA LEU A 70 6.68 -10.02 -12.02
C LEU A 70 7.41 -8.73 -12.42
N SER A 71 7.65 -7.86 -11.43
CA SER A 71 8.55 -6.72 -11.51
C SER A 71 9.82 -7.02 -10.73
N ALA A 72 10.98 -6.79 -11.34
CA ALA A 72 12.26 -7.00 -10.66
C ALA A 72 12.60 -5.81 -9.72
N PRO A 73 13.26 -6.06 -8.58
CA PRO A 73 13.78 -7.35 -8.14
C PRO A 73 12.85 -8.33 -7.40
N ASN A 74 11.77 -7.90 -6.73
CA ASN A 74 11.17 -8.71 -5.67
C ASN A 74 9.69 -9.05 -5.87
N ALA A 75 9.26 -10.12 -5.21
CA ALA A 75 7.89 -10.52 -4.99
C ALA A 75 7.70 -11.07 -3.57
N ILE A 76 6.46 -11.39 -3.22
CA ILE A 76 6.09 -11.98 -1.93
C ILE A 76 5.68 -13.43 -2.11
N VAL A 77 6.24 -14.32 -1.27
CA VAL A 77 5.84 -15.73 -1.25
C VAL A 77 4.98 -16.04 -0.03
N CYS A 78 3.70 -16.32 -0.30
CA CYS A 78 2.80 -16.94 0.66
C CYS A 78 2.76 -18.45 0.47
N SER A 79 3.02 -19.20 1.54
CA SER A 79 3.01 -20.65 1.58
C SER A 79 2.60 -21.17 2.96
N GLY A 80 1.85 -22.26 3.00
CA GLY A 80 1.41 -22.85 4.26
C GLY A 80 0.39 -21.96 4.99
N THR A 81 0.76 -21.44 6.16
CA THR A 81 -0.12 -20.66 7.06
C THR A 81 0.35 -19.22 7.23
N ASN A 82 1.17 -18.70 6.33
CA ASN A 82 1.59 -17.30 6.35
C ASN A 82 0.67 -16.43 5.48
N ASP A 83 0.65 -15.14 5.76
CA ASP A 83 -0.21 -14.18 5.08
C ASP A 83 0.24 -12.73 5.35
N PHE A 84 -0.25 -11.85 4.50
CA PHE A 84 -0.15 -10.41 4.69
C PHE A 84 -1.45 -9.75 4.26
N VAL A 85 -1.72 -8.59 4.85
CA VAL A 85 -2.94 -7.82 4.68
C VAL A 85 -2.57 -6.38 4.38
N ALA A 86 -3.10 -5.84 3.28
CA ALA A 86 -2.99 -4.42 2.93
C ALA A 86 -4.06 -3.62 3.70
N LEU A 87 -3.64 -2.55 4.39
CA LEU A 87 -4.54 -1.62 5.09
C LEU A 87 -4.83 -0.37 4.25
N PHE A 88 -6.10 0.01 4.15
CA PHE A 88 -6.56 1.17 3.36
C PHE A 88 -7.02 2.36 4.23
N GLY A 89 -6.58 2.43 5.48
CA GLY A 89 -6.73 3.63 6.33
C GLY A 89 -8.16 3.99 6.71
N ASP A 90 -8.99 3.01 7.10
CA ASP A 90 -10.37 3.17 7.58
C ASP A 90 -11.28 4.05 6.70
N GLN A 91 -11.00 4.11 5.40
CA GLN A 91 -11.79 4.89 4.46
C GLN A 91 -13.18 4.27 4.29
N THR A 92 -14.23 5.07 4.50
CA THR A 92 -15.63 4.62 4.41
C THR A 92 -16.31 5.03 3.10
N GLN A 93 -15.62 5.79 2.25
CA GLN A 93 -16.11 6.30 0.97
C GLN A 93 -14.95 6.60 0.00
N GLY A 94 -15.22 6.57 -1.30
CA GLY A 94 -14.27 6.92 -2.34
C GLY A 94 -14.14 5.86 -3.43
N LYS A 95 -13.19 6.07 -4.33
CA LYS A 95 -12.73 5.07 -5.31
C LYS A 95 -11.26 4.82 -5.04
N HIS A 96 -10.90 3.55 -4.89
CA HIS A 96 -9.53 3.12 -4.62
C HIS A 96 -9.03 2.30 -5.81
N ILE A 97 -7.78 2.53 -6.18
CA ILE A 97 -7.07 1.66 -7.12
C ILE A 97 -6.03 0.91 -6.31
N VAL A 98 -6.06 -0.41 -6.42
CA VAL A 98 -5.10 -1.31 -5.77
C VAL A 98 -4.34 -2.03 -6.88
N SER A 99 -3.02 -1.94 -6.84
CA SER A 99 -2.11 -2.61 -7.78
C SER A 99 -0.95 -3.20 -7.01
N LEU A 100 -0.80 -4.52 -7.07
CA LEU A 100 0.30 -5.26 -6.46
C LEU A 100 0.89 -6.13 -7.56
N ASP A 101 2.22 -6.15 -7.68
CA ASP A 101 2.95 -6.95 -8.68
C ASP A 101 3.27 -8.37 -8.20
#